data_AF-A0A1I7H4D2-F1
#
_entry.id   AF-A0A1I7H4D2-F1
#
_cell.length_a   1.000
_cell.length_b   1.000
_cell.length_c   1.000
_cell.angle_alpha   90.00
_cell.angle_beta   90.00
_cell.angle_gamma   90.00
#
_symmetry.space_group_name_H-M   'P 1'
#
loop_
_entity.id
_entity.type
_entity.pdbx_description
1 polymer ?
#
loop_
_entity_poly.entity_id
_entity_poly.type
_entity_poly.pdbx_seq_one_letter_code
_entity_poly.pdbx_strand_id
1 'polypeptide(L)'
;MIKHRQYRNQEIAANSFTTFAVIEKLAPRARRDVILEEDLVYFYFEKNDSVYHKIKHLSVNGIKRLEIKAGTSYPITVSKSNYNIYEIDFTKSVPAVE
;
A
#
# COMPACT_ATOMS: atom_id res chain seq x y z
N MET A 1 -13.08 -19.29 3.21
CA MET A 1 -12.30 -18.08 2.84
C MET A 1 -10.93 -17.95 3.55
N ILE A 2 -10.38 -19.01 4.17
CA ILE A 2 -9.11 -18.94 4.93
C ILE A 2 -7.85 -19.07 4.03
N LYS A 3 -7.98 -19.75 2.88
CA LYS A 3 -6.87 -20.09 1.98
C LYS A 3 -6.14 -18.86 1.39
N HIS A 4 -6.86 -17.78 1.05
CA HIS A 4 -6.24 -16.60 0.41
C HIS A 4 -5.35 -15.78 1.34
N ARG A 5 -5.74 -15.63 2.62
CA ARG A 5 -4.94 -14.90 3.61
C ARG A 5 -3.68 -15.69 3.98
N GLN A 6 -3.80 -17.00 4.13
CA GLN A 6 -2.64 -17.87 4.40
C GLN A 6 -1.65 -17.87 3.23
N TYR A 7 -2.14 -17.98 1.99
CA TYR A 7 -1.29 -17.88 0.79
C TYR A 7 -0.57 -16.53 0.68
N ARG A 8 -1.30 -15.42 0.90
CA ARG A 8 -0.71 -14.07 0.89
C ARG A 8 0.42 -13.93 1.92
N ASN A 9 0.19 -14.42 3.14
CA ASN A 9 1.18 -14.34 4.21
C ASN A 9 2.39 -15.24 3.93
N GLN A 10 2.19 -16.42 3.34
CA GLN A 10 3.28 -17.31 2.93
C GLN A 10 4.15 -16.69 1.83
N GLU A 11 3.54 -16.06 0.82
CA GLU A 11 4.26 -15.37 -0.25
C GLU A 11 5.11 -14.20 0.29
N ILE A 12 4.56 -13.42 1.21
CA ILE A 12 5.29 -12.31 1.86
C ILE A 12 6.42 -12.83 2.75
N ALA A 13 6.21 -13.93 3.49
CA ALA A 13 7.22 -14.47 4.40
C ALA A 13 8.36 -15.24 3.70
N ALA A 14 8.06 -15.94 2.61
CA ALA A 14 9.00 -16.85 1.96
C ALA A 14 9.83 -16.20 0.85
N ASN A 15 9.25 -15.27 0.07
CA ASN A 15 9.90 -14.75 -1.13
C ASN A 15 9.52 -13.30 -1.44
N SER A 16 9.97 -12.39 -0.60
CA SER A 16 9.69 -10.95 -0.74
C SER A 16 10.95 -10.09 -0.78
N PHE A 17 10.76 -8.82 -1.10
CA PHE A 17 11.76 -7.77 -0.94
C PHE A 17 11.11 -6.57 -0.24
N THR A 18 11.93 -5.80 0.48
CA THR A 18 11.51 -4.56 1.11
C THR A 18 12.04 -3.37 0.30
N THR A 19 11.20 -2.35 0.13
CA THR A 19 11.54 -1.07 -0.47
C THR A 19 10.66 0.02 0.16
N PHE A 20 10.56 1.19 -0.46
CA PHE A 20 9.68 2.26 -0.06
C PHE A 20 8.52 2.44 -1.05
N ALA A 21 7.32 2.61 -0.50
CA ALA A 21 6.14 3.07 -1.20
C ALA A 21 6.01 4.58 -1.02
N VAL A 22 6.05 5.32 -2.12
CA VAL A 22 5.85 6.77 -2.14
C VAL A 22 4.38 7.07 -2.38
N ILE A 23 3.75 7.81 -1.47
CA ILE A 23 2.33 8.17 -1.61
C ILE A 23 2.16 9.32 -2.59
N GLU A 24 1.54 9.05 -3.74
CA GLU A 24 1.31 10.05 -4.79
C GLU A 24 0.07 10.88 -4.51
N LYS A 25 -1.02 10.21 -4.13
CA LYS A 25 -2.34 10.81 -4.02
C LYS A 25 -3.16 10.08 -2.98
N LEU A 26 -3.99 10.86 -2.28
CA LEU A 26 -4.97 10.37 -1.34
C LEU A 26 -6.37 10.75 -1.85
N ALA A 27 -7.30 9.80 -1.82
CA ALA A 27 -8.71 10.06 -2.09
C ALA A 27 -9.53 9.55 -0.90
N PRO A 28 -9.70 10.37 0.15
CA PRO A 28 -10.54 10.02 1.28
C PRO A 28 -12.01 9.97 0.86
N ARG A 29 -12.79 9.05 1.46
CA ARG A 29 -14.23 8.87 1.17
C ARG A 29 -14.54 8.74 -0.32
N ALA A 30 -13.68 8.06 -1.06
CA ALA A 30 -13.95 7.70 -2.44
C ALA A 30 -15.18 6.79 -2.47
N ARG A 31 -16.14 7.11 -3.35
CA ARG A 31 -17.30 6.25 -3.56
C ARG A 31 -16.86 5.02 -4.33
N ARG A 32 -17.04 3.86 -3.72
CA ARG A 32 -16.88 2.57 -4.39
C ARG A 32 -18.17 2.18 -5.12
N ASP A 33 -19.31 2.47 -4.50
CA ASP A 33 -20.66 2.26 -5.01
C ASP A 33 -21.63 3.30 -4.41
N VAL A 34 -22.93 3.19 -4.69
CA VAL A 34 -23.98 4.11 -4.18
C VAL A 34 -23.98 4.26 -2.66
N ILE A 35 -23.60 3.21 -1.92
CA ILE A 35 -23.75 3.13 -0.46
C ILE A 35 -22.39 3.06 0.26
N LEU A 36 -21.34 2.57 -0.42
CA LEU A 36 -20.07 2.23 0.21
C LEU A 36 -18.99 3.26 -0.16
N GLU A 37 -18.50 3.96 0.87
CA GLU A 37 -17.30 4.78 0.80
C GLU A 37 -16.08 3.99 1.26
N GLU A 38 -14.92 4.31 0.73
CA GLU A 38 -13.62 3.81 1.18
C GLU A 38 -12.56 4.88 1.04
N ASP A 39 -11.43 4.70 1.70
CA ASP A 39 -10.28 5.58 1.55
C ASP A 39 -9.29 4.93 0.57
N LEU A 40 -8.93 5.65 -0.49
CA LEU A 40 -7.96 5.17 -1.49
C LEU A 40 -6.60 5.85 -1.32
N VAL A 41 -5.56 5.04 -1.26
CA VAL A 41 -4.16 5.49 -1.22
C VAL A 41 -3.49 5.05 -2.52
N TYR A 42 -3.12 6.03 -3.35
CA TYR A 42 -2.34 5.83 -4.56
C TYR A 42 -0.87 5.96 -4.23
N PHE A 43 -0.09 4.96 -4.61
CA PHE A 43 1.35 4.93 -4.33
C PHE A 43 2.10 4.20 -5.45
N TYR A 44 3.39 4.46 -5.54
CA TYR A 44 4.31 3.66 -6.35
C TYR A 44 5.48 3.15 -5.51
N PHE A 45 6.15 2.12 -6.04
CA PHE A 45 7.46 1.71 -5.59
C PHE A 45 8.34 1.41 -6.80
N GLU A 46 9.65 1.47 -6.62
CA GLU A 46 10.62 1.21 -7.67
C GLU A 46 11.28 -0.15 -7.49
N LYS A 47 11.49 -0.86 -8.61
CA LYS A 47 12.27 -2.09 -8.67
C LYS A 47 12.84 -2.28 -10.07
N ASN A 48 14.15 -2.54 -10.17
CA ASN A 48 14.83 -2.82 -11.44
C ASN A 48 14.54 -1.75 -12.51
N ASP A 49 14.78 -0.47 -12.17
CA ASP A 49 14.57 0.69 -13.04
C ASP A 49 13.13 0.85 -13.57
N SER A 50 12.17 0.18 -12.92
CA SER A 50 10.75 0.23 -13.25
C SER A 50 9.94 0.77 -12.07
N VAL A 51 8.93 1.58 -12.37
CA VAL A 51 8.00 2.18 -11.40
C VAL A 51 6.68 1.40 -11.44
N TYR A 52 6.21 0.95 -10.27
CA TYR A 52 4.99 0.17 -10.15
C TYR A 52 3.93 0.92 -9.35
N HIS A 53 2.93 1.48 -10.04
CA HIS A 53 1.79 2.15 -9.42
C HIS A 53 0.77 1.15 -8.88
N LYS A 54 0.22 1.46 -7.71
CA LYS A 54 -0.73 0.63 -6.98
C LYS A 54 -1.76 1.48 -6.24
N ILE A 55 -2.88 0.85 -5.93
CA ILE A 55 -3.95 1.42 -5.11
C ILE A 55 -4.14 0.52 -3.89
N LYS A 56 -4.09 1.12 -2.70
CA LYS A 56 -4.46 0.48 -1.45
C LYS A 56 -5.83 1.00 -1.02
N HIS A 57 -6.77 0.08 -0.90
CA HIS A 57 -8.10 0.34 -0.35
C HIS A 57 -8.04 0.22 1.17
N LEU A 58 -8.50 1.23 1.87
CA LEU A 58 -8.64 1.27 3.32
C LEU A 58 -10.12 1.45 3.69
N SER A 59 -10.49 1.02 4.89
CA SER A 59 -11.79 1.37 5.44
C SER A 59 -11.94 2.89 5.57
N VAL A 60 -13.19 3.37 5.59
CA VAL A 60 -13.51 4.80 5.77
C VAL A 60 -12.74 5.37 6.96
N ASN A 61 -12.16 6.57 6.76
CA ASN A 61 -11.29 7.27 7.70
C ASN A 61 -9.95 6.55 8.00
N GLY A 62 -9.58 5.54 7.22
CA GLY A 62 -8.30 4.84 7.33
C GLY A 62 -7.10 5.75 7.09
N ILE A 63 -7.19 6.68 6.13
CA ILE A 63 -6.13 7.68 5.86
C ILE A 63 -5.93 8.57 7.08
N LYS A 64 -7.03 9.07 7.66
CA LYS A 64 -6.99 9.93 8.84
C LYS A 64 -6.46 9.18 10.06
N ARG A 65 -6.94 7.95 10.30
CA ARG A 65 -6.55 7.12 11.46
C ARG A 65 -5.08 6.74 11.43
N LEU A 66 -4.52 6.50 10.24
CA LEU A 66 -3.12 6.12 10.04
C LEU A 66 -2.22 7.33 9.72
N GLU A 67 -2.77 8.55 9.76
CA GLU A 67 -2.06 9.80 9.49
C GLU A 67 -1.26 9.79 8.18
N ILE A 68 -1.81 9.17 7.14
CA ILE A 68 -1.12 9.00 5.86
C ILE A 68 -1.04 10.35 5.14
N LYS A 69 0.15 10.70 4.66
CA LYS A 69 0.41 11.96 3.95
C LYS A 69 0.88 11.69 2.53
N ALA A 70 0.38 12.46 1.58
CA ALA A 70 0.94 12.49 0.22
C ALA A 70 2.37 13.04 0.25
N GLY A 71 3.21 12.59 -0.68
CA GLY A 71 4.65 12.91 -0.73
C GLY A 71 5.49 12.21 0.35
N THR A 72 4.89 11.41 1.23
CA THR A 72 5.62 10.66 2.26
C THR A 72 5.93 9.24 1.79
N SER A 73 7.05 8.70 2.23
CA SER A 73 7.46 7.32 1.93
C SER A 73 7.23 6.41 3.13
N TYR A 74 6.77 5.19 2.86
CA TYR A 74 6.53 4.16 3.87
C TYR A 74 7.18 2.84 3.46
N PRO A 75 7.79 2.06 4.37
CA PRO A 75 8.29 0.74 4.07
C PRO A 75 7.20 -0.15 3.50
N ILE A 76 7.53 -0.83 2.40
CA ILE A 76 6.66 -1.81 1.77
C ILE A 76 7.44 -3.11 1.54
N THR A 77 6.80 -4.22 1.91
CA THR A 77 7.27 -5.56 1.58
C THR A 77 6.42 -6.11 0.44
N VAL A 78 7.05 -6.53 -0.66
CA VAL A 78 6.38 -6.98 -1.89
C VAL A 78 6.84 -8.39 -2.23
N SER A 79 5.92 -9.30 -2.58
CA SER A 79 6.28 -10.63 -3.08
C SER A 79 7.02 -10.54 -4.41
N LYS A 80 8.11 -11.29 -4.57
CA LYS A 80 8.87 -11.36 -5.83
C LYS A 80 8.10 -12.09 -6.94
N SER A 81 7.17 -12.99 -6.58
CA SER A 81 6.39 -13.75 -7.55
C SER A 81 5.20 -12.95 -8.11
N ASN A 82 4.66 -12.02 -7.31
CA ASN A 82 3.47 -11.26 -7.65
C ASN A 82 3.43 -9.91 -6.93
N TYR A 83 3.64 -8.83 -7.69
CA TYR A 83 3.74 -7.48 -7.15
C TYR A 83 2.39 -6.89 -6.68
N ASN A 84 1.28 -7.63 -6.84
CA ASN A 84 -0.03 -7.30 -6.22
C ASN A 84 -0.16 -7.84 -4.79
N ILE A 85 0.79 -8.66 -4.33
CA ILE A 85 0.89 -9.15 -2.96
C ILE A 85 1.94 -8.32 -2.23
N TYR A 86 1.47 -7.46 -1.34
CA TYR A 86 2.32 -6.52 -0.62
C TYR A 86 1.76 -6.13 0.77
N GLU A 87 2.62 -5.58 1.62
CA GLU A 87 2.24 -5.02 2.93
C GLU A 87 2.99 -3.71 3.14
N ILE A 88 2.27 -2.64 3.48
CA ILE A 88 2.83 -1.31 3.75
C ILE A 88 2.73 -1.06 5.25
N ASP A 89 3.84 -0.67 5.86
CA ASP A 89 3.89 -0.23 7.24
C ASP A 89 3.67 1.29 7.33
N PHE A 90 2.41 1.71 7.46
CA PHE A 90 2.06 3.12 7.61
C PHE A 90 2.49 3.73 8.95
N THR A 91 3.00 2.94 9.90
CA THR A 91 3.46 3.46 11.20
C THR A 91 4.89 4.01 11.14
N LYS A 92 5.66 3.63 10.13
CA LYS A 92 7.06 4.03 9.94
C LYS A 92 7.14 4.95 8.73
N SER A 93 6.85 6.24 8.91
CA SER A 93 7.05 7.22 7.84
C SER A 93 8.51 7.65 7.76
N VAL A 94 9.01 7.80 6.54
CA VAL A 94 10.23 8.55 6.24
C VAL A 94 9.80 9.73 5.37
N PRO A 95 10.02 10.98 5.80
CA PRO A 95 9.76 12.13 4.94
C PRO A 95 10.60 11.98 3.68
N ALA A 96 10.00 12.21 2.51
CA ALA A 96 10.79 12.34 1.28
C ALA A 96 11.77 13.50 1.47
N VAL A 97 13.04 13.27 1.15
CA VAL A 97 14.07 14.31 1.22
C VAL A 97 13.77 15.30 0.08
N GLU A 98 13.55 16.57 0.44
CA GLU A 98 13.41 17.70 -0.50
C GLU A 98 14.70 17.98 -1.27
#